data_AF-A0A0C9X1Q2-F1
#
_entry.id   AF-A0A0C9X1Q2-F1
#
_cell.length_a   1.000
_cell.length_b   1.000
_cell.length_c   1.000
_cell.angle_alpha   90.00
_cell.angle_beta   90.00
_cell.angle_gamma   90.00
#
_symmetry.space_group_name_H-M   'P 1'
#
loop_
_entity.id
_entity.type
_entity.pdbx_description
1 polymer ?
#
loop_
_entity_poly.entity_id
_entity_poly.type
_entity_poly.pdbx_seq_one_letter_code
_entity_poly.pdbx_strand_id
1 'polypeptide(L)'
;MSVMKVTWGDKLVVGRIEGVRDGMGRSGVNQDGNECPDEQNPQPVKGQGGDGFRPWKREPKTKQPKVKISDELAELGYYARSLKLRKGWPDQPLTSPPHILINISETSLSSLLPISLLPLIALASQHLRRVYPRGTRTQSSNFSPELYWRSGTQVAPLNSELAEV
;
A
#
# COMPACT_ATOMS: atom_id res chain seq x y z
N MET A 1 -14.76 16.98 29.65
CA MET A 1 -14.99 17.24 28.20
C MET A 1 -14.49 18.63 27.78
N SER A 2 -13.21 18.99 28.01
CA SER A 2 -12.71 20.32 27.61
C SER A 2 -11.18 20.36 27.45
N VAL A 3 -10.68 19.70 26.40
CA VAL A 3 -9.30 19.94 25.92
C VAL A 3 -9.27 20.19 24.41
N MET A 4 -10.17 19.51 23.67
CA MET A 4 -10.34 19.68 22.22
C MET A 4 -10.84 21.08 21.82
N LYS A 5 -11.70 21.72 22.61
CA LYS A 5 -12.20 23.08 22.30
C LYS A 5 -11.13 24.16 22.47
N VAL A 6 -10.22 24.01 23.42
CA VAL A 6 -9.17 25.00 23.73
C VAL A 6 -8.06 24.98 22.68
N THR A 7 -7.81 23.81 22.07
CA THR A 7 -6.72 23.62 21.11
C THR A 7 -7.13 23.85 19.66
N TRP A 8 -8.40 23.61 19.30
CA TRP A 8 -8.86 23.61 17.91
C TRP A 8 -10.08 24.51 17.64
N GLY A 9 -10.48 25.33 18.61
CA GLY A 9 -11.75 26.09 18.65
C GLY A 9 -12.24 26.60 17.30
N ASP A 10 -11.41 27.39 16.60
CA ASP A 10 -11.84 28.10 15.39
C ASP A 10 -11.40 27.44 14.07
N LYS A 11 -10.70 26.29 14.12
CA LYS A 11 -10.25 25.55 12.92
C LYS A 11 -11.10 24.34 12.60
N LEU A 12 -12.10 24.03 13.43
CA LEU A 12 -13.07 23.01 13.13
C LEU A 12 -14.15 23.63 12.24
N VAL A 13 -14.21 23.22 10.99
CA VAL A 13 -15.31 23.57 10.08
C VAL A 13 -16.58 22.91 10.61
N VAL A 14 -17.45 23.68 11.26
CA VAL A 14 -18.72 23.22 11.84
C VAL A 14 -19.89 23.36 10.85
N GLY A 15 -19.63 23.85 9.62
CA GLY A 15 -20.66 24.08 8.60
C GLY A 15 -20.34 23.45 7.25
N ARG A 16 -21.39 23.11 6.50
CA ARG A 16 -21.30 22.68 5.10
C ARG A 16 -20.80 23.85 4.24
N ILE A 17 -19.69 23.65 3.54
CA ILE A 17 -19.11 24.65 2.64
C ILE A 17 -19.92 24.67 1.34
N GLU A 18 -20.56 25.80 1.03
CA GLU A 18 -21.31 25.96 -0.23
C GLU A 18 -20.35 25.88 -1.43
N GLY A 19 -20.69 25.03 -2.41
CA GLY A 19 -19.92 24.82 -3.64
C GLY A 19 -19.20 23.46 -3.76
N VAL A 20 -19.14 22.67 -2.69
CA VAL A 20 -18.57 21.31 -2.72
C VAL A 20 -19.71 20.30 -2.90
N ARG A 21 -19.75 19.58 -4.03
CA ARG A 21 -20.69 18.47 -4.22
C ARG A 21 -20.33 17.35 -3.24
N ASP A 22 -21.33 16.81 -2.54
CA ASP A 22 -21.17 15.67 -1.63
C ASP A 22 -20.71 14.43 -2.41
N GLY A 23 -19.40 14.28 -2.55
CA GLY A 23 -18.80 13.01 -2.89
C GLY A 23 -18.86 12.14 -1.65
N MET A 24 -19.90 11.31 -1.51
CA MET A 24 -19.82 10.08 -0.72
C MET A 24 -18.85 9.11 -1.41
N GLY A 25 -17.60 9.55 -1.55
CA GLY A 25 -16.48 8.80 -2.08
C GLY A 25 -15.74 8.24 -0.89
N ARG A 26 -15.73 6.91 -0.77
CA ARG A 26 -14.79 6.19 0.11
C ARG A 26 -13.41 6.84 -0.05
N SER A 27 -12.92 7.47 1.01
CA SER A 27 -11.56 8.00 1.07
C SER A 27 -10.59 6.83 1.09
N GLY A 28 -10.33 6.27 -0.09
CA GLY A 28 -9.16 5.45 -0.32
C GLY A 28 -7.98 6.39 -0.48
N VAL A 29 -7.35 6.76 0.63
CA VAL A 29 -6.06 7.46 0.61
C VAL A 29 -4.99 6.45 0.22
N ASN A 30 -4.88 6.14 -1.06
CA ASN A 30 -3.70 5.52 -1.65
C ASN A 30 -2.81 6.64 -2.18
N GLN A 31 -2.08 7.32 -1.28
CA GLN A 31 -1.09 8.32 -1.68
C GLN A 31 0.29 7.72 -2.00
N ASP A 32 0.47 6.42 -1.80
CA ASP A 32 1.68 5.71 -2.24
C ASP A 32 1.40 5.03 -3.58
N GLY A 33 1.85 5.65 -4.68
CA GLY A 33 1.70 5.16 -6.07
C GLY A 33 2.44 3.86 -6.42
N ASN A 34 2.71 3.00 -5.44
CA ASN A 34 3.34 1.70 -5.60
C ASN A 34 2.28 0.61 -5.78
N GLU A 35 1.63 0.61 -6.93
CA GLU A 35 0.91 -0.57 -7.41
C GLU A 35 1.94 -1.67 -7.70
N CYS A 36 1.99 -2.69 -6.83
CA CYS A 36 2.69 -3.94 -7.14
C CYS A 36 2.04 -4.59 -8.36
N PRO A 37 2.80 -4.93 -9.41
CA PRO A 37 2.26 -5.60 -10.58
C PRO A 37 2.07 -7.08 -10.27
N ASP A 38 1.05 -7.46 -9.49
CA ASP A 38 0.59 -8.86 -9.46
C ASP A 38 -0.79 -9.11 -8.80
N GLU A 39 -1.74 -8.18 -8.92
CA GLU A 39 -3.16 -8.54 -8.76
C GLU A 39 -3.74 -8.97 -10.11
N GLN A 40 -3.39 -10.17 -10.54
CA GLN A 40 -4.16 -10.89 -11.54
C GLN A 40 -5.49 -11.29 -10.88
N ASN A 41 -6.53 -10.52 -11.19
CA ASN A 41 -7.91 -10.78 -10.79
C ASN A 41 -8.30 -12.21 -11.20
N PRO A 42 -8.67 -13.12 -10.27
CA PRO A 42 -9.08 -14.46 -10.63
C PRO A 42 -10.32 -14.39 -11.53
N GLN A 43 -10.21 -15.01 -12.71
CA GLN A 43 -11.31 -15.17 -13.66
C GLN A 43 -12.41 -16.01 -12.99
N PRO A 44 -13.70 -15.60 -13.06
CA PRO A 44 -14.76 -16.39 -12.46
C PRO A 44 -14.93 -17.73 -13.19
N VAL A 45 -14.88 -18.81 -12.43
CA VAL A 45 -15.18 -20.19 -12.88
C VAL A 45 -16.65 -20.26 -13.30
N LYS A 46 -16.92 -20.72 -14.53
CA LYS A 46 -18.28 -20.88 -15.06
C LYS A 46 -18.97 -22.09 -14.39
N GLY A 47 -19.84 -21.83 -13.41
CA GLY A 47 -20.84 -22.79 -12.95
C GLY A 47 -22.11 -22.69 -13.80
N GLN A 48 -22.63 -23.83 -14.27
CA GLN A 48 -23.92 -23.92 -14.95
C GLN A 48 -25.03 -24.10 -13.90
N GLY A 49 -26.03 -23.21 -13.90
CA GLY A 49 -27.23 -23.30 -13.07
C GLY A 49 -28.09 -22.05 -13.24
N GLY A 50 -29.36 -22.22 -13.61
CA GLY A 50 -30.26 -21.18 -14.08
C GLY A 50 -30.81 -20.20 -13.04
N ASP A 51 -31.67 -19.32 -13.55
CA ASP A 51 -32.45 -18.25 -12.92
C ASP A 51 -31.77 -16.88 -12.67
N GLY A 52 -31.99 -15.99 -13.63
CA GLY A 52 -32.58 -14.67 -13.35
C GLY A 52 -31.70 -13.52 -12.86
N PHE A 53 -30.45 -13.75 -12.46
CA PHE A 53 -29.59 -12.63 -12.03
C PHE A 53 -28.94 -11.92 -13.23
N ARG A 54 -29.40 -10.71 -13.57
CA ARG A 54 -28.68 -9.83 -14.51
C ARG A 54 -27.31 -9.49 -13.88
N PRO A 55 -26.18 -9.91 -14.47
CA PRO A 55 -24.89 -9.55 -13.92
C PRO A 55 -24.71 -8.04 -14.05
N TRP A 56 -24.46 -7.35 -12.93
CA TRP A 56 -24.04 -5.97 -12.94
C TRP A 56 -22.79 -5.85 -13.82
N LYS A 57 -22.94 -5.37 -15.06
CA LYS A 57 -21.81 -5.07 -15.94
C LYS A 57 -21.04 -3.94 -15.27
N ARG A 58 -19.91 -4.27 -14.64
CA ARG A 58 -18.95 -3.28 -14.17
C ARG A 58 -18.42 -2.57 -15.41
N GLU A 59 -18.84 -1.33 -15.63
CA GLU A 59 -18.23 -0.51 -16.66
C GLU A 59 -16.73 -0.43 -16.40
N PRO A 60 -15.89 -0.53 -17.45
CA PRO A 60 -14.45 -0.44 -17.29
C PRO A 60 -14.14 0.95 -16.72
N LYS A 61 -13.71 0.98 -15.46
CA LYS A 61 -13.28 2.23 -14.81
C LYS A 61 -12.14 2.80 -15.63
N THR A 62 -12.36 3.97 -16.23
CA THR A 62 -11.32 4.76 -16.87
C THR A 62 -10.21 5.03 -15.85
N LYS A 63 -9.00 4.55 -16.15
CA LYS A 63 -7.85 4.74 -15.28
C LYS A 63 -7.55 6.23 -15.21
N GLN A 64 -7.76 6.81 -14.03
CA GLN A 64 -7.43 8.21 -13.80
C GLN A 64 -5.92 8.40 -13.99
N PRO A 65 -5.47 9.51 -14.59
CA PRO A 65 -4.04 9.80 -14.74
C PRO A 65 -3.38 9.92 -13.36
N LYS A 66 -2.18 9.36 -13.23
CA LYS A 66 -1.42 9.42 -11.98
C LYS A 66 -0.98 10.86 -11.72
N VAL A 67 -1.31 11.39 -10.54
CA VAL A 67 -0.86 12.71 -10.10
C VAL A 67 0.67 12.66 -9.88
N LYS A 68 1.40 13.59 -10.49
CA LYS A 68 2.83 13.74 -10.25
C LYS A 68 3.03 14.47 -8.91
N ILE A 69 4.00 14.03 -8.13
CA ILE A 69 4.43 14.71 -6.90
C ILE A 69 5.05 16.06 -7.30
N SER A 70 4.76 17.14 -6.57
CA SER A 70 5.40 18.45 -6.80
C SER A 70 6.86 18.41 -6.36
N ASP A 71 7.70 19.26 -6.94
CA ASP A 71 9.14 19.26 -6.64
C ASP A 71 9.40 19.58 -5.15
N GLU A 72 8.62 20.50 -4.56
CA GLU A 72 8.67 20.83 -3.12
C GLU A 72 8.41 19.62 -2.22
N LEU A 73 7.40 18.79 -2.56
CA LEU A 73 7.09 17.58 -1.80
C LEU A 73 8.13 16.47 -2.02
N ALA A 74 8.70 16.40 -3.21
CA ALA A 74 9.75 15.44 -3.54
C ALA A 74 11.05 15.72 -2.78
N GLU A 75 11.38 16.99 -2.56
CA GLU A 75 12.57 17.42 -1.81
C GLU A 75 12.51 17.02 -0.33
N LEU A 76 11.32 17.05 0.29
CA LEU A 76 11.13 16.63 1.67
C LEU A 76 11.45 15.13 1.88
N GLY A 77 11.23 14.30 0.86
CA GLY A 77 11.37 12.85 0.91
C GLY A 77 12.78 12.32 0.66
N TYR A 78 13.84 12.90 1.22
CA TYR A 78 15.23 12.54 0.87
C TYR A 78 15.65 11.11 1.28
N TYR A 79 15.34 10.70 2.51
CA TYR A 79 15.87 9.46 3.12
C TYR A 79 15.02 8.20 2.89
N ALA A 80 13.81 8.34 2.32
CA ALA A 80 12.86 7.25 2.15
C ALA A 80 12.18 7.34 0.78
N ARG A 81 12.99 7.35 -0.28
CA ARG A 81 12.47 7.48 -1.65
C ARG A 81 11.88 6.18 -2.14
N SER A 82 10.58 6.19 -2.38
CA SER A 82 9.88 5.07 -2.98
C SER A 82 10.36 4.81 -4.42
N LEU A 83 10.86 3.61 -4.69
CA LEU A 83 11.26 3.16 -6.02
C LEU A 83 10.37 2.02 -6.50
N LYS A 84 9.93 2.09 -7.76
CA LYS A 84 9.27 0.98 -8.42
C LYS A 84 10.29 -0.06 -8.87
N LEU A 85 10.24 -1.24 -8.25
CA LEU A 85 11.13 -2.35 -8.56
C LEU A 85 10.80 -2.95 -9.93
N ARG A 86 11.85 -3.35 -10.66
CA ARG A 86 11.74 -4.09 -11.93
C ARG A 86 11.65 -5.60 -11.66
N LYS A 87 11.28 -6.39 -12.65
CA LYS A 87 11.34 -7.86 -12.54
C LYS A 87 12.79 -8.30 -12.31
N GLY A 88 13.01 -9.24 -11.38
CA GLY A 88 14.36 -9.72 -11.04
C GLY A 88 15.20 -8.73 -10.22
N TRP A 89 14.57 -7.76 -9.56
CA TRP A 89 15.24 -6.78 -8.69
C TRP A 89 16.07 -7.34 -7.52
N PRO A 90 15.78 -8.52 -6.90
CA PRO A 90 16.55 -8.96 -5.73
C PRO A 90 18.03 -9.20 -6.04
N ASP A 91 18.34 -9.55 -7.29
CA ASP A 91 19.69 -9.88 -7.74
C ASP A 91 20.40 -8.67 -8.39
N GLN A 92 19.72 -7.52 -8.50
CA GLN A 92 20.25 -6.33 -9.15
C GLN A 92 20.70 -5.28 -8.13
N PRO A 93 21.84 -4.60 -8.36
CA PRO A 93 22.28 -3.51 -7.49
C PRO A 93 21.36 -2.29 -7.68
N LEU A 94 20.79 -1.80 -6.57
CA LEU A 94 19.95 -0.60 -6.52
C LEU A 94 20.80 0.64 -6.16
N THR A 95 21.75 1.00 -7.04
CA THR A 95 22.74 2.06 -6.75
C THR A 95 22.17 3.48 -6.82
N SER A 96 21.11 3.70 -7.60
CA SER A 96 20.53 5.03 -7.81
C SER A 96 19.01 4.94 -7.92
N PRO A 97 18.26 5.85 -7.27
CA PRO A 97 18.69 6.97 -6.41
C PRO A 97 19.21 6.52 -5.02
N PRO A 98 19.94 7.35 -4.25
CA PRO A 98 20.32 7.00 -2.88
C PRO A 98 19.12 7.04 -1.92
N HIS A 99 19.21 6.31 -0.82
CA HIS A 99 18.18 6.21 0.24
C HIS A 99 16.81 5.71 -0.25
N ILE A 100 16.83 4.59 -0.96
CA ILE A 100 15.61 3.93 -1.46
C ILE A 100 14.85 3.28 -0.30
N LEU A 101 13.54 3.48 -0.30
CA LEU A 101 12.56 2.69 0.41
C LEU A 101 11.89 1.71 -0.56
N ILE A 102 12.13 0.42 -0.33
CA ILE A 102 11.55 -0.68 -1.08
C ILE A 102 10.18 -1.00 -0.49
N ASN A 103 9.12 -0.77 -1.26
CA ASN A 103 7.76 -1.14 -0.88
C ASN A 103 7.37 -2.47 -1.54
N ILE A 104 7.02 -3.48 -0.75
CA ILE A 104 6.67 -4.81 -1.23
C ILE A 104 5.44 -5.35 -0.51
N SER A 105 4.57 -6.04 -1.26
CA SER A 105 3.41 -6.70 -0.66
C SER A 105 3.83 -7.94 0.14
N GLU A 106 3.07 -8.26 1.19
CA GLU A 106 3.17 -9.51 1.96
C GLU A 106 3.26 -10.75 1.04
N THR A 107 2.38 -10.85 0.05
CA THR A 107 2.36 -12.00 -0.89
C THR A 107 3.63 -12.08 -1.72
N SER A 108 4.07 -10.95 -2.28
CA SER A 108 5.28 -10.91 -3.11
C SER A 108 6.51 -11.28 -2.30
N LEU A 109 6.67 -10.72 -1.09
CA LEU A 109 7.81 -11.06 -0.25
C LEU A 109 7.78 -12.53 0.17
N SER A 110 6.63 -13.04 0.62
CA SER A 110 6.49 -14.45 1.01
C SER A 110 6.86 -15.41 -0.13
N SER A 111 6.56 -15.07 -1.38
CA SER A 111 6.95 -15.88 -2.55
C SER A 111 8.46 -15.87 -2.83
N LEU A 112 9.15 -14.78 -2.46
CA LEU A 112 10.59 -14.63 -2.67
C LEU A 112 11.44 -15.22 -1.53
N LEU A 113 10.93 -15.25 -0.30
CA LEU A 113 11.63 -15.81 0.86
C LEU A 113 12.26 -17.20 0.62
N PRO A 114 11.56 -18.21 0.05
CA PRO A 114 12.15 -19.52 -0.17
C PRO A 114 13.19 -19.56 -1.29
N ILE A 115 13.21 -18.57 -2.19
CA ILE A 115 14.05 -18.58 -3.40
C ILE A 115 15.31 -17.73 -3.20
N SER A 116 15.18 -16.54 -2.59
CA SER A 116 16.22 -15.51 -2.59
C SER A 116 16.45 -14.87 -1.21
N LEU A 117 16.41 -15.67 -0.14
CA LEU A 117 16.60 -15.17 1.23
C LEU A 117 17.92 -14.41 1.43
N LEU A 118 19.05 -14.95 0.97
CA LEU A 118 20.36 -14.33 1.15
C LEU A 118 20.48 -12.98 0.39
N PRO A 119 20.11 -12.89 -0.91
CA PRO A 119 20.00 -11.61 -1.60
C PRO A 119 19.10 -10.61 -0.89
N LEU A 120 17.95 -11.05 -0.37
CA LEU A 120 17.01 -10.18 0.35
C LEU A 120 17.58 -9.60 1.64
N ILE A 121 18.40 -10.37 2.36
CA ILE A 121 19.10 -9.91 3.57
C ILE A 121 20.21 -8.92 3.21
N ALA A 122 21.03 -9.25 2.20
CA ALA A 122 22.09 -8.37 1.73
C ALA A 122 21.52 -7.02 1.28
N LEU A 123 20.43 -7.03 0.52
CA LEU A 123 19.77 -5.82 0.06
C LEU A 123 19.14 -5.02 1.21
N ALA A 124 18.58 -5.69 2.21
CA ALA A 124 18.02 -5.05 3.39
C ALA A 124 19.10 -4.35 4.25
N SER A 125 20.36 -4.79 4.17
CA SER A 125 21.47 -4.08 4.84
C SER A 125 21.82 -2.73 4.19
N GLN A 126 21.45 -2.55 2.92
CA GLN A 126 21.77 -1.35 2.14
C GLN A 126 20.58 -0.41 1.96
N HIS A 127 19.36 -0.96 1.94
CA HIS A 127 18.13 -0.22 1.66
C HIS A 127 17.04 -0.53 2.68
N LEU A 128 16.19 0.47 2.94
CA LEU A 128 15.04 0.31 3.82
C LEU A 128 13.97 -0.50 3.09
N ARG A 129 13.36 -1.48 3.76
CA ARG A 129 12.25 -2.26 3.21
C ARG A 129 10.99 -2.13 4.06
N ARG A 130 9.90 -1.76 3.40
CA ARG A 130 8.54 -1.75 3.93
C ARG A 130 7.70 -2.86 3.32
N VAL A 131 7.14 -3.70 4.19
CA VAL A 131 6.12 -4.68 3.83
C VAL A 131 4.76 -4.07 4.09
N TYR A 132 3.75 -4.40 3.29
CA TYR A 132 2.37 -4.02 3.58
C TYR A 132 1.43 -5.21 3.46
N PRO A 133 0.36 -5.27 4.29
CA PRO A 133 -0.60 -6.37 4.26
C PRO A 133 -1.24 -6.52 2.89
N ARG A 134 -1.56 -7.76 2.51
CA ARG A 134 -2.31 -8.02 1.28
C ARG A 134 -3.71 -7.35 1.35
N GLY A 135 -4.15 -6.71 0.26
CA GLY A 135 -5.44 -6.02 0.19
C GLY A 135 -6.69 -6.89 0.39
N THR A 136 -6.56 -8.23 0.32
CA THR A 136 -7.66 -9.16 0.65
C THR A 136 -7.96 -9.25 2.15
N ARG A 137 -7.13 -8.66 3.01
CA ARG A 137 -7.36 -8.56 4.46
C ARG A 137 -8.41 -7.50 4.76
N THR A 138 -9.65 -7.73 4.32
CA THR A 138 -10.80 -6.82 4.53
C THR A 138 -11.27 -6.76 5.98
N GLN A 139 -10.89 -7.76 6.77
CA GLN A 139 -11.14 -7.83 8.21
C GLN A 139 -10.02 -7.18 9.03
N SER A 140 -9.12 -6.40 8.41
CA SER A 140 -7.97 -5.76 9.07
C SER A 140 -7.02 -6.71 9.84
N SER A 141 -7.08 -8.01 9.57
CA SER A 141 -6.17 -9.01 10.16
C SER A 141 -4.69 -8.68 9.91
N ASN A 142 -3.84 -8.95 10.90
CA ASN A 142 -2.39 -8.73 10.82
C ASN A 142 -1.64 -9.94 10.23
N PHE A 143 -0.44 -9.71 9.71
CA PHE A 143 0.50 -10.76 9.34
C PHE A 143 1.54 -10.93 10.46
N SER A 144 2.18 -12.11 10.55
CA SER A 144 3.25 -12.32 11.53
C SER A 144 4.51 -11.53 11.12
N PRO A 145 4.93 -10.52 11.89
CA PRO A 145 6.08 -9.68 11.53
C PRO A 145 7.41 -10.44 11.63
N GLU A 146 7.49 -11.46 12.49
CA GLU A 146 8.69 -12.28 12.72
C GLU A 146 9.20 -12.92 11.43
N LEU A 147 8.29 -13.40 10.58
CA LEU A 147 8.63 -13.98 9.29
C LEU A 147 9.43 -13.00 8.42
N TYR A 148 9.05 -11.73 8.43
CA TYR A 148 9.65 -10.71 7.58
C TYR A 148 10.88 -10.07 8.23
N TRP A 149 10.92 -9.93 9.55
CA TRP A 149 12.10 -9.47 10.27
C TRP A 149 13.30 -10.38 10.05
N ARG A 150 13.09 -11.70 9.98
CA ARG A 150 14.15 -12.68 9.68
C ARG A 150 14.79 -12.48 8.32
N SER A 151 14.10 -11.84 7.38
CA SER A 151 14.64 -11.48 6.06
C SER A 151 15.33 -10.11 6.02
N GLY A 152 15.38 -9.39 7.14
CA GLY A 152 15.94 -8.04 7.25
C GLY A 152 14.94 -6.90 7.04
N THR A 153 13.64 -7.18 6.95
CA THR A 153 12.63 -6.11 6.79
C THR A 153 12.61 -5.22 8.03
N GLN A 154 12.72 -3.91 7.87
CA GLN A 154 12.71 -2.96 8.99
C GLN A 154 11.32 -2.39 9.26
N VAL A 155 10.55 -2.11 8.20
CA VAL A 155 9.24 -1.46 8.33
C VAL A 155 8.14 -2.49 8.07
N ALA A 156 7.55 -3.01 9.15
CA ALA A 156 6.41 -3.94 9.11
C ALA A 156 5.21 -3.29 9.84
N PRO A 157 4.45 -2.40 9.17
CA PRO A 157 3.30 -1.75 9.75
C PRO A 157 2.18 -2.77 9.99
N LEU A 158 1.63 -2.73 11.20
CA LEU A 158 0.49 -3.54 11.63
C LEU A 158 -0.71 -2.63 11.89
N ASN A 159 -1.90 -3.20 11.78
CA ASN A 159 -3.14 -2.53 12.15
C ASN A 159 -3.22 -2.48 13.68
N SER A 160 -3.09 -1.27 14.23
CA SER A 160 -3.11 -1.03 15.68
C SER A 160 -4.47 -1.33 16.35
N GLU A 161 -5.54 -1.38 15.56
CA GLU A 161 -6.91 -1.63 16.05
C GLU A 161 -7.17 -3.10 16.42
N LEU A 162 -6.41 -4.04 15.85
CA LEU A 162 -6.52 -5.48 16.11
C LEU A 162 -5.19 -5.99 16.65
N ALA A 163 -5.04 -5.96 17.97
CA ALA A 163 -3.89 -6.50 18.68
C ALA A 163 -3.97 -8.04 18.78
N GLU A 164 -3.95 -8.71 17.63
CA GLU A 164 -3.76 -10.16 17.54
C GLU A 164 -2.32 -10.40 17.04
N VAL A 165 -1.50 -11.04 17.88
CA VAL A 165 -0.13 -11.50 17.58
C VAL A 165 -0.11 -13.02 17.67
#